data_AF-A0A7S0Y502-F1
#
_entry.id   AF-A0A7S0Y502-F1
#
_cell.length_a   1.000
_cell.length_b   1.000
_cell.length_c   1.000
_cell.angle_alpha   90.00
_cell.angle_beta   90.00
_cell.angle_gamma   90.00
#
_symmetry.space_group_name_H-M   'P 1'
#
loop_
_entity.id
_entity.type
_entity.pdbx_description
1 polymer ?
#
loop_
_entity_poly.entity_id
_entity_poly.type
_entity_poly.pdbx_seq_one_letter_code
_entity_poly.pdbx_strand_id
1 'polypeptide(L)'
;KKRVFQEIDSEMQCISGPKQKIPMDAALFVDGKKEVPKLPPLLRVFHKPKWMLSVMNDSKGRSNLSDLDDKRISMMHPVGRLDYDSSGLLLFSSDGKLTQKLLHPSNEVEKEYV
;
A
#
# COMPACT_ATOMS: atom_id res chain seq x y z
N LYS A 1 5.54 -10.01 32.23
CA LYS A 1 5.74 -10.45 30.82
C LYS A 1 4.40 -10.35 30.11
N LYS A 2 4.28 -9.61 29.01
CA LYS A 2 3.04 -9.58 28.21
C LYS A 2 2.79 -10.97 27.64
N ARG A 3 1.55 -11.44 27.65
CA ARG A 3 1.14 -12.71 27.01
C ARG A 3 0.58 -12.39 25.64
N VAL A 4 1.10 -13.06 24.61
CA VAL A 4 0.68 -12.85 23.23
C VAL A 4 0.07 -14.16 22.72
N PHE A 5 -1.12 -14.07 22.15
CA PHE A 5 -1.83 -15.19 21.53
C PHE A 5 -2.12 -14.85 20.07
N GLN A 6 -2.23 -15.88 19.24
CA GLN A 6 -2.74 -15.80 17.89
C GLN A 6 -4.00 -16.66 17.77
N GLU A 7 -4.96 -16.21 16.98
CA GLU A 7 -6.12 -17.01 16.60
C GLU A 7 -5.80 -17.82 15.35
N ILE A 8 -5.91 -19.14 15.44
CA ILE A 8 -5.78 -20.06 14.30
C ILE A 8 -6.96 -21.03 14.39
N ASP A 9 -7.74 -21.16 13.32
CA ASP A 9 -8.90 -22.07 13.24
C ASP A 9 -9.90 -21.92 14.41
N SER A 10 -10.11 -20.68 14.88
CA SER A 10 -10.94 -20.33 16.05
C SER A 10 -10.40 -20.80 17.41
N GLU A 11 -9.16 -21.27 17.48
CA GLU A 11 -8.47 -21.60 18.72
C GLU A 11 -7.39 -20.57 19.07
N MET A 12 -7.21 -20.33 20.38
CA MET A 12 -6.18 -19.42 20.89
C MET A 12 -4.88 -20.16 21.13
N GLN A 13 -3.86 -19.85 20.33
CA GLN A 13 -2.53 -20.41 20.50
C GLN A 13 -1.57 -19.39 21.13
N CYS A 14 -0.87 -19.79 22.19
CA CYS A 14 0.14 -18.94 22.83
C CYS A 14 1.39 -18.81 21.94
N ILE A 15 1.89 -17.58 21.76
CA ILE A 15 3.14 -17.33 21.05
C ILE A 15 4.30 -17.52 22.03
N SER A 16 5.17 -18.47 21.70
CA SER A 16 6.21 -19.01 22.58
C SER A 16 7.44 -18.11 22.71
N GLY A 17 7.62 -17.13 21.82
CA GLY A 17 8.73 -16.18 21.90
C GLY A 17 8.83 -15.21 20.72
N PRO A 18 9.73 -14.21 20.81
CA PRO A 18 9.82 -13.10 19.85
C PRO A 18 10.31 -13.49 18.45
N LYS A 19 10.81 -14.71 18.25
CA LYS A 19 11.30 -15.21 16.95
C LYS A 19 10.26 -16.01 16.17
N GLN A 20 9.10 -16.29 16.77
CA GLN A 20 8.05 -17.07 16.13
C GLN A 20 7.52 -16.27 14.93
N LYS A 21 7.53 -16.90 13.76
CA LYS A 21 6.94 -16.32 12.54
C LYS A 21 5.43 -16.42 12.65
N ILE A 22 4.76 -15.33 12.31
CA ILE A 22 3.30 -15.20 12.38
C ILE A 22 2.84 -14.70 10.99
N PRO A 23 1.74 -15.23 10.45
CA PRO A 23 1.12 -14.68 9.24
C PRO A 23 0.79 -13.19 9.38
N MET A 24 0.88 -12.44 8.28
CA MET A 24 0.63 -10.99 8.28
C MET A 24 -0.82 -10.61 8.58
N ASP A 25 -1.74 -11.53 8.31
CA ASP A 25 -3.18 -11.44 8.50
C ASP A 25 -3.66 -12.08 9.81
N ALA A 26 -2.74 -12.58 10.65
CA ALA A 26 -3.10 -13.19 11.92
C ALA A 26 -3.74 -12.18 12.88
N ALA A 27 -4.84 -12.57 13.51
CA ALA A 27 -5.40 -11.84 14.64
C ALA A 27 -4.56 -12.10 15.89
N LEU A 28 -3.91 -11.05 16.41
CA LEU A 28 -3.10 -11.15 17.62
C LEU A 28 -3.88 -10.63 18.82
N PHE A 29 -3.63 -11.24 19.98
CA PHE A 29 -4.17 -10.80 21.26
C PHE A 29 -3.03 -10.58 22.23
N VAL A 30 -2.83 -9.33 22.65
CA VAL A 30 -1.81 -8.95 23.64
C VAL A 30 -2.54 -8.65 24.94
N ASP A 31 -2.29 -9.47 25.96
CA ASP A 31 -2.95 -9.36 27.28
C ASP A 31 -4.49 -9.29 27.19
N GLY A 32 -5.09 -10.03 26.24
CA GLY A 32 -6.54 -10.11 26.02
C GLY A 32 -7.10 -9.04 25.07
N LYS A 33 -6.29 -8.06 24.66
CA LYS A 33 -6.70 -7.04 23.70
C LYS A 33 -6.32 -7.45 22.27
N LYS A 34 -7.28 -7.41 21.34
CA LYS A 34 -7.03 -7.65 19.93
C LYS A 34 -6.13 -6.54 19.36
N GLU A 35 -5.01 -6.94 18.80
CA GLU A 35 -4.04 -6.10 18.13
C GLU A 35 -3.91 -6.60 16.68
N VAL A 36 -4.01 -5.68 15.73
CA VAL A 36 -3.82 -5.99 14.30
C VAL A 36 -2.45 -5.45 13.91
N PRO A 37 -1.50 -6.31 13.49
CA PRO A 37 -0.23 -5.85 12.98
C PRO A 37 -0.44 -4.84 11.86
N LYS A 38 0.27 -3.70 11.92
CA LYS A 38 0.32 -2.80 10.76
C LYS A 38 1.09 -3.52 9.65
N LEU A 39 0.47 -3.62 8.48
CA LEU A 39 1.17 -4.06 7.28
C LEU A 39 2.40 -3.16 7.05
N PRO A 40 3.53 -3.71 6.58
CA PRO A 40 4.66 -2.89 6.18
C PRO A 40 4.25 -1.94 5.05
N PRO A 41 4.95 -0.80 4.90
CA PRO A 41 4.79 0.08 3.74
C PRO A 41 4.81 -0.72 2.44
N LEU A 42 3.76 -0.58 1.64
CA LEU A 42 3.68 -1.18 0.32
C LEU A 42 4.14 -0.16 -0.72
N LEU A 43 4.89 -0.64 -1.70
CA LEU A 43 5.28 0.10 -2.90
C LEU A 43 4.99 -0.78 -4.11
N ARG A 44 4.30 -0.23 -5.10
CA ARG A 44 4.01 -0.94 -6.36
C ARG A 44 4.35 -0.08 -7.54
N VAL A 45 4.71 -0.76 -8.62
CA VAL A 45 5.05 -0.18 -9.92
C VAL A 45 3.93 -0.51 -10.89
N PHE A 46 3.49 0.49 -11.63
CA PHE A 46 2.48 0.36 -12.67
C PHE A 46 2.95 1.09 -13.93
N HIS A 47 2.80 0.46 -15.09
CA HIS A 47 3.00 1.13 -16.37
C HIS A 47 1.66 1.74 -16.79
N LYS A 48 1.47 3.04 -16.56
CA LYS A 48 0.24 3.74 -16.97
C LYS A 48 0.17 3.77 -18.50
N PRO A 49 -0.91 3.27 -19.13
CA PRO A 49 -1.13 3.46 -20.55
C PRO A 49 -1.51 4.91 -20.85
N LYS A 50 -1.45 5.30 -22.12
CA LYS A 50 -2.06 6.56 -22.59
C LYS A 50 -3.58 6.50 -22.44
N TRP A 51 -4.20 7.67 -22.39
CA TRP A 51 -5.66 7.85 -22.32
C TRP A 51 -6.29 7.34 -21.01
N MET A 52 -5.51 7.35 -19.93
CA MET A 52 -5.95 7.01 -18.57
C MET A 52 -5.57 8.14 -17.62
N LEU A 53 -6.50 8.60 -16.79
CA LEU A 53 -6.23 9.63 -15.80
C LEU A 53 -5.45 9.07 -14.59
N SER A 54 -4.50 9.86 -14.07
CA SER A 54 -3.76 9.54 -12.84
C SER A 54 -4.54 9.90 -11.57
N VAL A 55 -5.82 9.51 -11.49
CA VAL A 55 -6.71 9.77 -10.33
C VAL A 55 -7.46 8.49 -9.96
N MET A 56 -7.96 8.42 -8.72
CA MET A 56 -8.76 7.28 -8.21
C MET A 56 -10.28 7.49 -8.36
N ASN A 57 -10.71 8.67 -8.77
CA ASN A 57 -12.12 9.00 -8.99
C ASN A 57 -12.23 10.09 -10.05
N ASP A 58 -13.01 9.84 -11.11
CA ASP A 58 -13.30 10.80 -12.17
C ASP A 58 -14.81 11.04 -12.30
N SER A 59 -15.23 12.30 -12.23
CA SER A 59 -16.64 12.68 -12.33
C SER A 59 -17.21 12.59 -13.75
N LYS A 60 -16.35 12.47 -14.78
CA LYS A 60 -16.74 12.44 -16.19
C LYS A 60 -16.72 11.02 -16.78
N GLY A 61 -16.51 9.99 -15.96
CA GLY A 61 -16.52 8.59 -16.40
C GLY A 61 -15.38 8.21 -17.35
N ARG A 62 -14.27 8.97 -17.36
CA ARG A 62 -13.09 8.62 -18.15
C ARG A 62 -12.31 7.51 -17.45
N SER A 63 -11.56 6.75 -18.24
CA SER A 63 -10.69 5.71 -17.67
C SER A 63 -9.67 6.33 -16.72
N ASN A 64 -9.51 5.72 -15.55
CA ASN A 64 -8.66 6.21 -14.48
C ASN A 64 -8.08 5.04 -13.66
N LEU A 65 -7.29 5.35 -12.63
CA LEU A 65 -6.57 4.34 -11.84
C LEU A 65 -7.51 3.44 -11.01
N SER A 66 -8.77 3.82 -10.81
CA SER A 66 -9.78 2.94 -10.18
C SER A 66 -10.12 1.71 -11.03
N ASP A 67 -9.88 1.77 -12.34
CA ASP A 67 -10.19 0.67 -13.26
C ASP A 67 -9.20 -0.49 -13.16
N LEU A 68 -8.14 -0.34 -12.37
CA LEU A 68 -7.15 -1.38 -12.12
C LEU A 68 -7.78 -2.47 -11.23
N ASP A 69 -7.92 -3.67 -11.78
CA ASP A 69 -8.38 -4.86 -11.04
C ASP A 69 -7.28 -5.42 -10.12
N ASP A 70 -6.84 -4.61 -9.16
CA ASP A 70 -5.92 -5.03 -8.11
C ASP A 70 -6.39 -4.49 -6.76
N LYS A 71 -6.97 -5.39 -5.96
CA LYS A 71 -7.47 -5.09 -4.61
C LYS A 71 -6.41 -4.51 -3.66
N ARG A 72 -5.11 -4.61 -3.98
CA ARG A 72 -4.06 -3.98 -3.17
C ARG A 72 -3.84 -2.52 -3.53
N ILE A 73 -4.14 -2.12 -4.76
CA ILE A 73 -4.04 -0.71 -5.20
C ILE A 73 -5.11 0.14 -4.52
N SER A 74 -6.28 -0.41 -4.21
CA SER A 74 -7.35 0.33 -3.53
C SER A 74 -6.99 0.82 -2.12
N MET A 75 -5.96 0.24 -1.50
CA MET A 75 -5.42 0.66 -0.19
C MET A 75 -4.19 1.58 -0.33
N MET A 76 -3.86 2.01 -1.55
CA MET A 76 -2.66 2.77 -1.88
C MET A 76 -3.05 4.03 -2.66
N HIS A 77 -2.13 4.99 -2.72
CA HIS A 77 -2.29 6.20 -3.52
C HIS A 77 -1.18 6.33 -4.55
N PRO A 78 -1.44 6.94 -5.72
CA PRO A 78 -0.40 7.19 -6.71
C PRO A 78 0.64 8.17 -6.16
N VAL A 79 1.91 7.90 -6.43
CA VAL A 79 3.03 8.79 -6.11
C VAL A 79 3.25 9.69 -7.32
N GLY A 80 2.63 10.86 -7.27
CA GLY A 80 2.67 11.82 -8.37
C GLY A 80 1.64 11.52 -9.44
N ARG A 81 1.82 12.14 -10.61
CA ARG A 81 0.86 12.08 -11.71
C ARG A 81 1.60 12.02 -13.03
N LEU A 82 1.07 11.21 -13.94
CA LEU A 82 1.35 11.32 -15.37
C LEU A 82 0.14 11.98 -16.05
N ASP A 83 0.40 12.73 -17.12
CA ASP A 83 -0.67 13.34 -17.90
C ASP A 83 -1.54 12.29 -18.61
N TYR A 84 -2.71 12.71 -19.07
CA TYR A 84 -3.71 11.82 -19.65
C TYR A 84 -3.18 11.07 -20.87
N ASP A 85 -2.47 11.77 -21.74
CA ASP A 85 -1.84 11.29 -22.97
C ASP A 85 -0.40 10.77 -22.78
N SER A 86 0.12 10.81 -21.56
CA SER A 86 1.42 10.24 -21.19
C SER A 86 1.28 8.76 -20.81
N SER A 87 2.33 8.00 -21.10
CA SER A 87 2.49 6.60 -20.68
C SER A 87 3.82 6.42 -19.96
N GLY A 88 3.89 5.45 -19.05
CA GLY A 88 5.14 5.08 -18.41
C GLY A 88 4.99 4.76 -16.93
N LEU A 89 6.09 4.92 -16.20
CA LEU A 89 6.20 4.53 -14.81
C LEU A 89 5.33 5.40 -13.90
N LEU A 90 4.38 4.78 -13.21
CA LEU A 90 3.63 5.36 -12.09
C LEU A 90 3.79 4.45 -10.87
N LEU A 91 4.16 5.03 -9.74
CA LEU A 91 4.28 4.30 -8.48
C LEU A 91 3.00 4.45 -7.67
N PHE A 92 2.68 3.44 -6.86
CA PHE A 92 1.67 3.50 -5.81
C PHE A 92 2.34 3.23 -4.47
N SER A 93 1.94 3.94 -3.42
CA SER A 93 2.43 3.71 -2.05
C SER A 93 1.30 3.68 -1.03
N SER A 94 1.47 2.92 0.05
CA SER A 94 0.66 3.08 1.27
C SER A 94 1.34 3.97 2.33
N ASP A 95 2.53 4.51 2.03
CA ASP A 95 3.31 5.36 2.94
C ASP A 95 3.41 6.80 2.43
N GLY A 96 2.70 7.69 3.15
CA GLY A 96 2.72 9.12 2.88
C GLY A 96 4.08 9.78 3.07
N LYS A 97 4.95 9.27 3.97
CA LYS A 97 6.29 9.83 4.18
C LYS A 97 7.19 9.56 2.99
N LEU A 98 7.16 8.33 2.46
CA LEU A 98 7.88 7.98 1.23
C LEU A 98 7.37 8.82 0.05
N THR A 99 6.05 8.96 -0.05
CA THR A 99 5.41 9.76 -1.11
C THR A 99 5.87 11.21 -1.06
N GLN A 100 5.83 11.84 0.13
CA GLN A 100 6.32 13.19 0.32
C GLN A 100 7.81 13.29 -0.02
N LYS A 101 8.62 12.30 0.38
CA LYS A 101 10.05 12.28 0.05
C LYS A 101 10.30 12.25 -1.46
N LEU A 102 9.49 11.51 -2.23
CA LEU A 102 9.65 11.41 -3.67
C LEU A 102 9.09 12.62 -4.44
N LEU A 103 8.04 13.26 -3.92
CA LEU A 103 7.35 14.35 -4.62
C LEU A 103 7.77 15.74 -4.20
N HIS A 104 8.31 15.92 -2.99
CA HIS A 104 8.65 17.25 -2.51
C HIS A 104 9.79 17.84 -3.35
N PRO A 105 9.62 19.05 -3.93
CA PRO A 105 10.57 19.63 -4.88
C PRO A 105 12.01 19.74 -4.34
N SER A 106 12.17 20.02 -3.05
CA SER A 106 13.49 20.19 -2.44
C SER A 106 14.33 18.90 -2.40
N ASN A 107 13.74 17.74 -2.68
CA ASN A 107 14.47 16.48 -2.70
C ASN A 107 15.07 16.17 -4.07
N GLU A 108 14.73 16.96 -5.10
CA GLU A 108 15.36 16.94 -6.43
C GLU A 108 15.47 15.52 -7.02
N VAL A 109 14.46 14.68 -6.74
CA VAL A 109 14.45 13.29 -7.22
C VAL A 109 14.35 13.29 -8.73
N GLU A 110 15.38 12.76 -9.38
CA GLU A 110 15.48 12.67 -10.84
C GLU A 110 14.33 11.83 -11.43
N LYS A 111 13.87 12.26 -12.60
CA LYS A 111 12.82 11.61 -13.38
C LYS A 111 13.23 11.67 -14.84
N GLU A 112 13.27 10.53 -15.49
CA GLU A 112 13.67 10.42 -16.88
C GLU A 112 12.44 10.12 -17.75
N TYR A 113 12.40 10.73 -18.94
CA TYR A 113 11.33 10.62 -19.92
C TYR A 113 11.96 10.37 -21.29
N VAL A 114 11.30 9.54 -22.13
CA VAL A 114 11.74 9.20 -23.48
C VAL A 114 10.77 9.78 -24.51
#